data_AF-A0A4P5YUH5-F1
#
_entry.id   AF-A0A4P5YUH5-F1
#
_cell.length_a   1.000
_cell.length_b   1.000
_cell.length_c   1.000
_cell.angle_alpha   90.00
_cell.angle_beta   90.00
_cell.angle_gamma   90.00
#
_symmetry.space_group_name_H-M   'P 1'
#
loop_
_entity.id
_entity.type
_entity.pdbx_description
1 polymer ?
#
loop_
_entity_poly.entity_id
_entity_poly.type
_entity_poly.pdbx_seq_one_letter_code
_entity_poly.pdbx_strand_id
1 'polypeptide(L)'
;MTYLLDAGPLIAALVKADQHHAWAREVLPTLKRPFLSCPEVLAEAAAMTGRPDIIVEMVKAGEIILAFRLEDHAAEVLSLLRKYSDQMMDLADACMVRM
;
A
#
# COMPACT_ATOMS: atom_id res chain seq x y z
N MET A 1 -4.39 -9.89 15.13
CA MET A 1 -4.93 -9.21 13.96
C MET A 1 -3.76 -8.66 13.15
N THR A 2 -3.77 -8.92 11.85
CA THR A 2 -2.78 -8.41 10.90
C THR A 2 -3.47 -7.37 10.02
N TYR A 3 -2.78 -6.28 9.71
CA TYR A 3 -3.33 -5.20 8.89
C TYR A 3 -2.47 -5.04 7.64
N LEU A 4 -3.12 -5.11 6.47
CA LEU A 4 -2.50 -4.75 5.21
C LEU A 4 -2.69 -3.24 4.99
N LEU A 5 -1.63 -2.54 4.58
CA LEU A 5 -1.68 -1.11 4.28
C LEU A 5 -1.53 -0.89 2.78
N ASP A 6 -2.60 -0.40 2.19
CA ASP A 6 -2.70 0.01 0.79
C ASP A 6 -2.16 1.44 0.55
N ALA A 7 -1.96 1.82 -0.71
CA ALA A 7 -1.46 3.11 -1.11
C ALA A 7 -2.43 4.22 -0.71
N GLY A 8 -3.74 4.03 -0.90
CA GLY A 8 -4.76 5.04 -0.63
C GLY A 8 -4.71 5.60 0.80
N PRO A 9 -4.84 4.78 1.86
CA PRO A 9 -4.76 5.25 3.24
C PRO A 9 -3.39 5.86 3.60
N LEU A 10 -2.29 5.36 3.01
CA LEU A 10 -0.95 5.93 3.21
C LEU A 10 -0.82 7.32 2.57
N ILE A 11 -1.29 7.48 1.32
CA ILE A 11 -1.35 8.76 0.61
C ILE A 11 -2.21 9.73 1.40
N ALA A 12 -3.41 9.34 1.79
CA ALA A 12 -4.32 10.17 2.57
C ALA A 12 -3.68 10.62 3.88
N ALA A 13 -2.94 9.75 4.58
CA ALA A 13 -2.26 10.12 5.83
C ALA A 13 -1.12 11.14 5.64
N LEU A 14 -0.47 11.17 4.47
CA LEU A 14 0.69 12.01 4.17
C LEU A 14 0.32 13.31 3.43
N VAL A 15 -0.76 13.31 2.67
CA VAL A 15 -1.21 14.47 1.88
C VAL A 15 -2.31 15.21 2.61
N LYS A 16 -1.99 16.37 3.18
CA LYS A 16 -2.95 17.18 3.96
C LYS A 16 -4.19 17.62 3.16
N ALA A 17 -4.03 17.78 1.85
CA ALA A 17 -5.11 18.19 0.94
C ALA A 17 -5.99 17.02 0.46
N ASP A 18 -5.64 15.78 0.81
CA ASP A 18 -6.44 14.61 0.45
C ASP A 18 -7.78 14.64 1.19
N GLN A 19 -8.86 14.31 0.48
CA GLN A 19 -10.22 14.35 1.04
C GLN A 19 -10.40 13.37 2.23
N HIS A 20 -9.59 12.32 2.30
CA HIS A 20 -9.61 11.31 3.36
C HIS A 20 -8.52 11.54 4.43
N HIS A 21 -7.80 12.66 4.40
CA HIS A 21 -6.71 12.93 5.33
C HIS A 21 -7.13 12.82 6.79
N ALA A 22 -8.24 13.45 7.18
CA ALA A 22 -8.74 13.40 8.55
C ALA A 22 -9.05 11.97 9.00
N TRP A 23 -9.73 11.20 8.14
CA TRP A 23 -10.06 9.80 8.40
C TRP A 23 -8.80 8.95 8.58
N ALA A 24 -7.80 9.08 7.69
CA ALA A 24 -6.57 8.30 7.76
C ALA A 24 -5.77 8.62 9.03
N ARG A 25 -5.72 9.90 9.44
CA ARG A 25 -5.05 10.35 10.67
C ARG A 25 -5.76 9.89 11.94
N GLU A 26 -7.06 9.64 11.89
CA GLU A 26 -7.83 9.08 13.00
C GLU A 26 -7.70 7.54 13.07
N VAL A 27 -7.82 6.85 11.93
CA VAL A 27 -7.87 5.39 11.90
C VAL A 27 -6.50 4.75 12.06
N LEU A 28 -5.48 5.15 11.28
CA LEU A 28 -4.20 4.44 11.25
C LEU A 28 -3.53 4.32 12.64
N PRO A 29 -3.56 5.34 13.53
CA PRO A 29 -2.99 5.22 14.87
C PRO A 29 -3.71 4.22 15.79
N THR A 30 -4.98 3.89 15.49
CA THR A 30 -5.77 2.91 16.27
C THR A 30 -5.46 1.47 15.89
N LEU A 31 -4.81 1.25 14.74
CA LEU A 31 -4.51 -0.09 14.23
C LEU A 31 -3.16 -0.58 14.76
N LYS A 32 -3.07 -1.90 14.97
CA LYS A 32 -1.84 -2.51 15.48
C LYS A 32 -0.75 -2.53 14.40
N ARG A 33 0.43 -2.00 14.74
CA ARG A 33 1.67 -2.11 13.93
C ARG A 33 2.38 -3.46 14.15
N PRO A 34 3.22 -3.92 13.20
CA PRO A 34 3.50 -3.31 11.89
C PRO A 34 2.37 -3.52 10.89
N PHE A 35 2.25 -2.62 9.92
CA PHE A 35 1.46 -2.91 8.72
C PHE A 35 2.25 -3.79 7.76
N LEU A 36 1.58 -4.70 7.07
CA LEU A 36 2.17 -5.43 5.96
C LEU A 36 1.79 -4.73 4.65
N SER A 37 2.73 -4.64 3.72
CA SER A 37 2.49 -4.10 2.38
C SER A 37 3.43 -4.74 1.36
N CYS A 38 3.38 -4.29 0.12
CA CYS A 38 4.28 -4.69 -0.96
C CYS A 38 5.05 -3.49 -1.53
N PRO A 39 6.20 -3.72 -2.21
CA PRO A 39 6.99 -2.66 -2.83
C PRO A 39 6.18 -1.82 -3.84
N GLU A 40 5.26 -2.44 -4.57
CA GLU A 40 4.44 -1.81 -5.60
C GLU A 40 3.53 -0.73 -5.01
N VAL A 41 2.87 -1.04 -3.89
CA VAL A 41 2.03 -0.09 -3.13
C VAL A 41 2.85 1.09 -2.61
N LEU A 42 4.05 0.82 -2.07
CA LEU A 42 4.91 1.90 -1.59
C LEU A 42 5.45 2.77 -2.72
N ALA A 43 5.71 2.19 -3.89
CA ALA A 43 6.15 2.93 -5.07
C ALA A 43 5.04 3.87 -5.59
N GLU A 44 3.80 3.40 -5.64
CA GLU A 44 2.64 4.22 -6.00
C GLU A 44 2.45 5.37 -4.99
N ALA A 45 2.44 5.07 -3.69
CA ALA A 45 2.32 6.08 -2.65
C ALA A 45 3.46 7.10 -2.70
N ALA A 46 4.70 6.67 -2.97
CA ALA A 46 5.83 7.58 -3.14
C ALA A 46 5.66 8.52 -4.34
N ALA A 47 5.20 8.01 -5.48
CA ALA A 47 4.93 8.80 -6.66
C ALA A 47 3.80 9.82 -6.43
N MET A 48 2.71 9.41 -5.79
CA MET A 48 1.54 10.24 -5.54
C MET A 48 1.76 11.30 -4.47
N THR A 49 2.57 10.99 -3.44
CA THR A 49 2.86 11.94 -2.36
C THR A 49 4.02 12.88 -2.69
N GLY A 50 4.96 12.45 -3.55
CA GLY A 50 6.24 13.14 -3.72
C GLY A 50 7.12 13.09 -2.46
N ARG A 51 6.86 12.16 -1.52
CA ARG A 51 7.54 12.02 -0.22
C ARG A 51 8.13 10.60 -0.04
N PRO A 52 8.99 10.13 -0.97
CA PRO A 52 9.60 8.80 -0.87
C PRO A 52 10.46 8.65 0.39
N ASP A 53 11.07 9.74 0.87
CA ASP A 53 11.87 9.81 2.09
C ASP A 53 11.09 9.35 3.31
N ILE A 54 9.89 9.89 3.53
CA ILE A 54 9.05 9.52 4.68
C ILE A 54 8.63 8.05 4.61
N ILE A 55 8.27 7.56 3.42
CA ILE A 55 7.82 6.17 3.25
C ILE A 55 8.96 5.20 3.57
N VAL A 56 10.19 5.49 3.13
CA VAL A 56 11.37 4.70 3.46
C VAL A 56 11.71 4.79 4.95
N GLU A 57 11.53 5.95 5.59
CA GLU A 57 11.68 6.10 7.05
C GLU A 57 10.70 5.21 7.82
N MET A 58 9.44 5.09 7.38
CA MET A 58 8.46 4.20 8.00
C MET A 58 8.86 2.73 7.90
N VAL A 59 9.41 2.31 6.75
CA VAL A 59 9.97 0.95 6.59
C VAL A 59 11.17 0.73 7.50
N LYS A 60 12.10 1.68 7.53
CA LYS A 60 13.28 1.65 8.41
C LYS A 60 12.91 1.59 9.89
N ALA A 61 11.85 2.28 10.30
CA ALA A 61 11.32 2.27 11.66
C ALA A 61 10.54 0.99 12.01
N GLY A 62 10.31 0.10 11.05
CA GLY A 62 9.51 -1.12 11.23
C GLY A 62 8.01 -0.84 11.37
N GLU A 63 7.54 0.34 10.97
CA GLU A 63 6.10 0.67 10.96
C GLU A 63 5.37 -0.01 9.80
N ILE A 64 6.09 -0.29 8.71
CA ILE A 64 5.64 -1.04 7.54
C ILE A 64 6.68 -2.15 7.27
N ILE A 65 6.20 -3.38 7.08
CA ILE A 65 7.00 -4.53 6.64
C ILE A 65 6.58 -4.90 5.22
N LEU A 66 7.57 -4.97 4.33
CA LEU A 66 7.40 -5.49 2.98
C LEU A 66 7.36 -7.03 3.05
N ALA A 67 6.16 -7.59 2.96
CA ALA A 67 5.91 -9.02 3.16
C ALA A 67 5.48 -9.75 1.87
N PHE A 68 5.79 -9.16 0.71
CA PHE A 68 5.41 -9.67 -0.59
C PHE A 68 6.56 -9.59 -1.59
N ARG A 69 6.68 -10.62 -2.42
CA ARG A 69 7.63 -10.73 -3.53
C ARG A 69 6.86 -11.11 -4.78
N LEU A 70 6.84 -10.22 -5.76
CA LEU A 70 6.07 -10.42 -6.99
C LEU A 70 6.54 -11.65 -7.76
N GLU A 71 7.86 -11.90 -7.80
CA GLU A 71 8.44 -13.04 -8.49
C GLU A 71 7.92 -14.40 -7.98
N ASP A 72 7.58 -14.49 -6.69
CA ASP A 72 7.09 -15.71 -6.06
C ASP A 72 5.58 -15.94 -6.37
N HIS A 73 4.87 -14.92 -6.86
CA HIS A 73 3.41 -14.91 -7.03
C HIS A 73 2.93 -14.39 -8.40
N ALA A 74 3.83 -14.35 -9.38
CA ALA A 74 3.57 -13.73 -10.68
C ALA A 74 2.38 -14.37 -11.43
N ALA A 75 2.17 -15.67 -11.28
CA ALA A 75 1.07 -16.37 -11.96
C ALA A 75 -0.30 -15.94 -11.43
N GLU A 76 -0.44 -15.84 -10.10
CA GLU A 76 -1.65 -15.40 -9.43
C GLU A 76 -1.93 -13.92 -9.69
N VAL A 77 -0.90 -13.08 -9.59
CA VAL A 77 -1.02 -11.64 -9.88
C VAL A 77 -1.43 -11.41 -11.35
N LEU A 78 -0.82 -12.12 -12.30
CA LEU A 78 -1.22 -12.05 -13.71
C LEU A 78 -2.67 -12.51 -13.93
N SER A 79 -3.12 -13.53 -13.21
CA SER A 79 -4.50 -13.99 -13.26
C SER A 79 -5.47 -12.91 -12.78
N LEU A 80 -5.16 -12.23 -11.68
CA LEU A 80 -5.96 -11.12 -11.15
C LEU A 80 -6.04 -9.95 -12.13
N LEU A 81 -4.91 -9.51 -12.66
CA LEU A 81 -4.85 -8.41 -13.64
C LEU A 81 -5.68 -8.71 -14.90
N ARG A 82 -5.66 -9.96 -15.38
CA ARG A 82 -6.49 -10.39 -16.52
C ARG A 82 -7.97 -10.49 -16.17
N LYS A 83 -8.27 -10.99 -14.96
CA LYS A 83 -9.65 -11.15 -14.48
C LYS A 83 -10.35 -9.81 -14.31
N TYR A 84 -9.64 -8.80 -13.83
CA TYR A 84 -10.17 -7.47 -13.52
C TYR A 84 -9.73 -6.40 -14.52
N SER A 85 -9.37 -6.80 -15.75
CA SER A 85 -8.89 -5.87 -16.78
C SER A 85 -9.92 -4.83 -17.22
N ASP A 86 -11.20 -5.12 -17.01
CA ASP A 86 -12.33 -4.21 -17.28
C ASP A 86 -12.60 -3.22 -16.13
N GLN A 87 -11.96 -3.38 -14.97
CA GLN A 87 -12.12 -2.52 -13.80
C GLN A 87 -10.90 -1.65 -13.47
N MET A 88 -9.93 -1.55 -14.40
CA MET A 88 -8.72 -0.74 -14.22
C MET A 88 -7.87 -1.13 -13.00
N MET A 89 -7.90 -2.40 -12.59
CA MET A 89 -7.02 -2.91 -11.53
C MET A 89 -5.56 -2.71 -11.93
N ASP A 90 -4.79 -2.07 -11.06
CA ASP A 90 -3.36 -1.88 -11.29
C ASP A 90 -2.51 -2.98 -10.63
N LEU A 91 -1.19 -2.86 -10.77
CA LEU A 91 -0.25 -3.84 -10.23
C LEU A 91 -0.23 -3.82 -8.69
N ALA A 92 -0.36 -2.66 -8.06
CA ALA A 92 -0.35 -2.53 -6.60
C ALA A 92 -1.60 -3.18 -6.01
N ASP A 93 -2.78 -2.92 -6.59
CA ASP A 93 -4.05 -3.56 -6.27
C ASP A 93 -3.95 -5.09 -6.39
N ALA A 94 -3.43 -5.59 -7.51
CA ALA A 94 -3.34 -7.03 -7.76
C ALA A 94 -2.37 -7.70 -6.77
N CYS A 95 -1.25 -7.06 -6.44
CA CYS A 95 -0.33 -7.53 -5.40
C CYS A 95 -1.02 -7.55 -4.04
N MET A 96 -1.73 -6.48 -3.67
CA MET A 96 -2.44 -6.35 -2.40
C MET A 96 -3.54 -7.41 -2.24
N VAL A 97 -4.30 -7.70 -3.29
CA VAL A 97 -5.34 -8.75 -3.28
C VAL A 97 -4.73 -10.14 -3.14
N ARG A 98 -3.55 -10.38 -3.72
CA ARG A 98 -2.83 -11.65 -3.53
C ARG A 98 -2.42 -11.78 -2.05
N MET A 99 -1.73 -10.77 -1.50
CA MET A 99 -1.00 -10.84 -0.21
C MET A 99 -1.71 -11.65 0.87
#